data_AF-I4G7F1-F1
#
_entry.id   AF-I4G7F1-F1
#
_cell.length_a   1.000
_cell.length_b   1.000
_cell.length_c   1.000
_cell.angle_alpha   90.00
_cell.angle_beta   90.00
_cell.angle_gamma   90.00
#
_symmetry.space_group_name_H-M   'P 1'
#
loop_
_entity.id
_entity.type
_entity.pdbx_description
1 polymer ?
#
loop_
_entity_poly.entity_id
_entity_poly.type
_entity_poly.pdbx_seq_one_letter_code
_entity_poly.pdbx_strand_id
1 'polypeptide(L)'
;MKLTIKTLVLSTTTFGLMWGVAQNAQAATLIPGVTASTNISTQWSLNDAVNGQGLPGNTPSLTGNHGESLIGNSWRSGILTNTQGTTIPSGTITFNLNGSYNLSGFTFWNLGGGSAELTRQGIKSVTIEYSNNGGTTWSTLSGAPMSFTQGTFGFPATNQTPQSFSFVSVAATNVRFTNLSNFGGFDNPSANNRIGFSEIQFAATKVPEPSSLLALLAFGLAGVSLGKRI
;
A
#
# COMPACT_ATOMS: atom_id res chain seq x y z
N MET A 1 54.58 -43.41 -37.58
CA MET A 1 53.87 -43.12 -36.32
C MET A 1 53.00 -41.90 -36.54
N LYS A 2 51.68 -42.01 -36.32
CA LYS A 2 50.69 -40.96 -36.62
C LYS A 2 50.19 -40.42 -35.28
N LEU A 3 50.45 -39.14 -34.98
CA LEU A 3 49.93 -38.50 -33.76
C LEU A 3 48.45 -38.16 -33.99
N THR A 4 47.58 -38.73 -33.16
CA THR A 4 46.16 -38.38 -33.11
C THR A 4 45.96 -37.31 -32.03
N ILE A 5 45.70 -36.07 -32.44
CA ILE A 5 45.27 -34.99 -31.55
C ILE A 5 43.79 -35.21 -31.22
N LYS A 6 43.47 -35.50 -29.97
CA LYS A 6 42.09 -35.49 -29.46
C LYS A 6 41.67 -34.04 -29.25
N THR A 7 40.67 -33.59 -30.02
CA THR A 7 40.01 -32.30 -29.80
C THR A 7 39.21 -32.38 -28.51
N LEU A 8 39.57 -31.55 -27.53
CA LEU A 8 38.81 -31.39 -26.28
C LEU A 8 37.54 -30.60 -26.61
N VAL A 9 36.40 -31.28 -26.69
CA VAL A 9 35.09 -30.63 -26.83
C VAL A 9 34.77 -29.98 -25.48
N LEU A 10 34.83 -28.65 -25.43
CA LEU A 10 34.32 -27.86 -24.30
C LEU A 10 32.78 -27.94 -24.35
N SER A 11 32.19 -28.80 -23.51
CA SER A 11 30.74 -28.88 -23.38
C SER A 11 30.20 -27.56 -22.82
N THR A 12 29.25 -26.97 -23.52
CA THR A 12 28.51 -25.74 -23.23
C THR A 12 27.53 -25.86 -22.04
N THR A 13 27.96 -26.46 -20.93
CA THR A 13 27.10 -26.69 -19.75
C THR A 13 27.10 -25.56 -18.72
N THR A 14 27.78 -24.43 -18.97
CA THR A 14 27.85 -23.32 -18.00
C THR A 14 26.77 -22.24 -18.18
N PHE A 15 25.87 -22.36 -19.17
CA PHE A 15 24.87 -21.33 -19.46
C PHE A 15 23.45 -21.63 -18.92
N GLY A 16 23.26 -22.74 -18.18
CA GLY A 16 21.94 -23.13 -17.66
C GLY A 16 21.60 -22.61 -16.26
N LEU A 17 22.59 -22.18 -15.47
CA LEU A 17 22.35 -21.81 -14.06
C LEU A 17 21.90 -20.35 -13.85
N MET A 18 21.98 -19.49 -14.87
CA MET A 18 21.51 -18.09 -14.75
C MET A 18 20.03 -17.90 -15.11
N TRP A 19 19.35 -18.94 -15.61
CA TRP A 19 18.00 -18.83 -16.18
C TRP A 19 16.92 -19.58 -15.37
N GLY A 20 17.18 -19.79 -14.09
CA GLY A 20 16.31 -20.56 -13.20
C GLY A 20 16.11 -19.96 -11.82
N VAL A 21 16.52 -18.71 -11.57
CA VAL A 21 15.96 -17.99 -10.42
C VAL A 21 14.55 -17.61 -10.84
N ALA A 22 13.61 -18.53 -10.61
CA ALA A 22 12.23 -18.14 -10.44
C ALA A 22 12.26 -17.01 -9.41
N GLN A 23 12.04 -15.77 -9.86
CA GLN A 23 11.62 -14.72 -8.96
C GLN A 23 10.32 -15.25 -8.38
N ASN A 24 10.41 -15.90 -7.21
CA ASN A 24 9.23 -16.19 -6.43
C ASN A 24 8.52 -14.85 -6.33
N ALA A 25 7.36 -14.72 -6.96
CA ALA A 25 6.49 -13.58 -6.77
C ALA A 25 6.12 -13.63 -5.29
N GLN A 26 6.93 -12.97 -4.45
CA GLN A 26 6.71 -12.95 -3.01
C GLN A 26 5.40 -12.20 -2.80
N ALA A 27 4.45 -12.86 -2.13
CA ALA A 27 3.18 -12.24 -1.79
C ALA A 27 3.43 -10.95 -1.02
N ALA A 28 2.69 -9.90 -1.35
CA ALA A 28 2.81 -8.63 -0.65
C ALA A 28 2.44 -8.82 0.82
N THR A 29 3.26 -8.28 1.71
CA THR A 29 3.09 -8.33 3.16
C THR A 29 2.65 -6.97 3.69
N LEU A 30 1.83 -6.98 4.74
CA LEU A 30 1.42 -5.76 5.44
C LEU A 30 2.65 -4.97 5.93
N ILE A 31 2.62 -3.65 5.75
CA ILE A 31 3.56 -2.72 6.37
C ILE A 31 3.02 -2.36 7.77
N PRO A 32 3.70 -2.76 8.86
CA PRO A 32 3.21 -2.50 10.21
C PRO A 32 3.53 -1.07 10.68
N GLY A 33 2.78 -0.61 11.67
CA GLY A 33 3.13 0.61 12.41
C GLY A 33 3.05 1.90 11.60
N VAL A 34 2.23 1.94 10.55
CA VAL A 34 2.00 3.15 9.76
C VAL A 34 1.35 4.22 10.65
N THR A 35 1.79 5.47 10.48
CA THR A 35 1.20 6.63 11.16
C THR A 35 0.68 7.63 10.13
N ALA A 36 -0.30 8.45 10.50
CA ALA A 36 -0.94 9.38 9.58
C ALA A 36 -0.99 10.81 10.13
N SER A 37 -0.88 11.80 9.25
CA SER A 37 -1.04 13.21 9.54
C SER A 37 -1.83 13.92 8.43
N THR A 38 -2.47 15.04 8.76
CA THR A 38 -3.26 15.81 7.80
C THR A 38 -3.24 17.29 8.16
N ASN A 39 -3.43 18.15 7.17
CA ASN A 39 -3.74 19.57 7.37
C ASN A 39 -5.25 19.87 7.27
N ILE A 40 -6.08 18.85 7.05
CA ILE A 40 -7.53 18.97 7.04
C ILE A 40 -8.03 18.97 8.50
N SER A 41 -8.95 19.87 8.82
CA SER A 41 -9.57 19.88 10.15
C SER A 41 -10.16 18.50 10.47
N THR A 42 -9.96 18.03 11.69
CA THR A 42 -10.32 16.65 12.07
C THR A 42 -11.43 16.66 13.11
N GLN A 43 -12.43 15.79 12.95
CA GLN A 43 -13.49 15.57 13.94
C GLN A 43 -13.41 14.17 14.57
N TRP A 44 -13.09 13.14 13.79
CA TRP A 44 -12.80 11.79 14.30
C TRP A 44 -11.32 11.51 14.09
N SER A 45 -10.65 10.85 15.04
CA SER A 45 -9.19 10.74 15.08
C SER A 45 -8.59 10.15 13.80
N LEU A 46 -7.53 10.76 13.27
CA LEU A 46 -6.85 10.25 12.07
C LEU A 46 -6.08 8.95 12.35
N ASN A 47 -5.67 8.73 13.60
CA ASN A 47 -4.99 7.49 13.98
C ASN A 47 -5.90 6.26 13.85
N ASP A 48 -7.22 6.45 13.91
CA ASP A 48 -8.19 5.35 13.76
C ASP A 48 -8.27 4.82 12.33
N ALA A 49 -7.64 5.51 11.37
CA ALA A 49 -7.64 5.10 9.97
C ALA A 49 -6.38 4.34 9.53
N VAL A 50 -5.47 4.03 10.47
CA VAL A 50 -4.27 3.22 10.22
C VAL A 50 -4.01 2.16 11.30
N ASN A 51 -4.79 2.15 12.39
CA ASN A 51 -4.51 1.34 13.58
C ASN A 51 -5.23 -0.01 13.60
N GLY A 52 -6.09 -0.30 12.62
CA GLY A 52 -6.83 -1.56 12.51
C GLY A 52 -8.11 -1.62 13.35
N GLN A 53 -8.50 -0.55 14.05
CA GLN A 53 -9.77 -0.53 14.77
C GLN A 53 -10.92 -0.68 13.79
N GLY A 54 -11.86 -1.59 14.07
CA GLY A 54 -12.95 -1.90 13.16
C GLY A 54 -12.66 -3.01 12.15
N LEU A 55 -11.39 -3.42 11.97
CA LEU A 55 -11.05 -4.68 11.30
C LEU A 55 -11.23 -5.89 12.23
N PRO A 56 -11.29 -7.13 11.70
CA PRO A 56 -11.36 -8.33 12.53
C PRO A 56 -10.22 -8.38 13.57
N GLY A 57 -10.61 -8.52 14.85
CA GLY A 57 -9.66 -8.52 15.97
C GLY A 57 -9.12 -7.15 16.36
N ASN A 58 -9.58 -6.06 15.73
CA ASN A 58 -9.05 -4.69 15.89
C ASN A 58 -7.53 -4.63 15.64
N THR A 59 -7.08 -5.36 14.62
CA THR A 59 -5.67 -5.44 14.23
C THR A 59 -5.50 -5.08 12.76
N PRO A 60 -4.45 -4.31 12.40
CA PRO A 60 -4.11 -4.01 11.01
C PRO A 60 -4.05 -5.28 10.14
N SER A 61 -4.68 -5.23 8.97
CA SER A 61 -4.72 -6.34 8.02
C SER A 61 -4.90 -5.83 6.60
N LEU A 62 -4.37 -6.54 5.60
CA LEU A 62 -4.63 -6.26 4.18
C LEU A 62 -5.98 -6.80 3.69
N THR A 63 -6.64 -7.61 4.53
CA THR A 63 -7.89 -8.31 4.22
C THR A 63 -8.87 -8.20 5.38
N GLY A 64 -10.11 -8.64 5.16
CA GLY A 64 -11.16 -8.57 6.16
C GLY A 64 -12.11 -7.41 5.87
N ASN A 65 -13.34 -7.58 6.33
CA ASN A 65 -14.34 -6.53 6.24
C ASN A 65 -14.21 -5.65 7.47
N HIS A 66 -14.17 -4.34 7.25
CA HIS A 66 -14.24 -3.37 8.32
C HIS A 66 -15.69 -3.29 8.81
N GLY A 67 -15.92 -3.07 10.11
CA GLY A 67 -17.25 -2.76 10.64
C GLY A 67 -17.84 -1.48 10.03
N GLU A 68 -19.03 -1.09 10.47
CA GLU A 68 -19.53 0.25 10.14
C GLU A 68 -18.58 1.35 10.66
N SER A 69 -18.55 2.47 9.95
CA SER A 69 -17.70 3.60 10.31
C SER A 69 -18.30 4.39 11.47
N LEU A 70 -17.55 4.49 12.56
CA LEU A 70 -17.96 5.10 13.82
C LEU A 70 -16.82 5.97 14.37
N ILE A 71 -17.15 6.73 15.42
CA ILE A 71 -16.12 7.40 16.23
C ILE A 71 -15.29 6.31 16.93
N GLY A 72 -13.97 6.34 16.77
CA GLY A 72 -13.03 5.40 17.39
C GLY A 72 -12.54 4.28 16.48
N ASN A 73 -13.04 4.18 15.24
CA ASN A 73 -12.59 3.19 14.25
C ASN A 73 -12.52 3.75 12.81
N SER A 74 -12.59 5.06 12.64
CA SER A 74 -12.61 5.71 11.33
C SER A 74 -12.18 7.17 11.46
N TRP A 75 -11.56 7.70 10.41
CA TRP A 75 -11.26 9.14 10.34
C TRP A 75 -12.35 9.90 9.59
N ARG A 76 -12.64 11.10 10.09
CA ARG A 76 -13.55 12.05 9.45
C ARG A 76 -13.13 13.48 9.74
N SER A 77 -13.17 14.29 8.69
CA SER A 77 -12.86 15.72 8.77
C SER A 77 -13.92 16.52 9.54
N GLY A 78 -13.54 17.76 9.90
CA GLY A 78 -14.46 18.85 10.15
C GLY A 78 -15.31 19.20 8.92
N ILE A 79 -16.23 20.16 9.06
CA ILE A 79 -17.00 20.68 7.92
C ILE A 79 -16.05 21.36 6.95
N LEU A 80 -16.15 20.98 5.68
CA LEU A 80 -15.43 21.57 4.57
C LEU A 80 -16.22 22.77 4.03
N THR A 81 -15.49 23.82 3.67
CA THR A 81 -16.07 25.07 3.15
C THR A 81 -16.13 25.12 1.62
N ASN A 82 -15.45 24.21 0.92
CA ASN A 82 -15.53 24.10 -0.53
C ASN A 82 -16.89 23.53 -0.96
N THR A 83 -17.26 23.72 -2.22
CA THR A 83 -18.44 23.08 -2.79
C THR A 83 -18.35 21.55 -2.65
N GLN A 84 -19.42 20.92 -2.17
CA GLN A 84 -19.48 19.47 -2.08
C GLN A 84 -19.21 18.78 -3.43
N GLY A 85 -18.57 17.62 -3.41
CA GLY A 85 -18.20 16.88 -4.62
C GLY A 85 -17.05 17.49 -5.44
N THR A 86 -16.51 18.64 -5.04
CA THR A 86 -15.35 19.25 -5.71
C THR A 86 -14.05 19.01 -4.93
N THR A 87 -12.93 19.21 -5.61
CA THR A 87 -11.60 19.10 -5.01
C THR A 87 -11.42 20.08 -3.86
N ILE A 88 -10.91 19.59 -2.74
CA ILE A 88 -10.54 20.39 -1.57
C ILE A 88 -9.31 21.25 -1.95
N PRO A 89 -9.34 22.59 -1.81
CA PRO A 89 -8.30 23.49 -2.33
C PRO A 89 -6.87 23.26 -1.83
N SER A 90 -6.68 22.62 -0.67
CA SER A 90 -5.34 22.40 -0.10
C SER A 90 -5.27 21.21 0.87
N GLY A 91 -6.19 20.25 0.78
CA GLY A 91 -6.27 19.12 1.70
C GLY A 91 -5.25 18.03 1.39
N THR A 92 -4.50 17.60 2.40
CA THR A 92 -3.51 16.52 2.30
C THR A 92 -3.65 15.53 3.44
N ILE A 93 -3.41 14.24 3.16
CA ILE A 93 -3.29 13.19 4.17
C ILE A 93 -1.98 12.46 3.88
N THR A 94 -1.07 12.45 4.84
CA THR A 94 0.26 11.87 4.69
C THR A 94 0.41 10.68 5.62
N PHE A 95 0.87 9.57 5.06
CA PHE A 95 1.16 8.33 5.76
C PHE A 95 2.68 8.17 5.86
N ASN A 96 3.20 8.06 7.07
CA ASN A 96 4.58 7.69 7.33
C ASN A 96 4.64 6.18 7.55
N LEU A 97 5.38 5.48 6.69
CA LEU A 97 5.53 4.03 6.73
C LEU A 97 6.47 3.58 7.87
N ASN A 98 7.13 4.52 8.56
CA ASN A 98 8.08 4.28 9.66
C ASN A 98 9.23 3.34 9.27
N GLY A 99 9.63 3.38 8.00
CA GLY A 99 10.71 2.60 7.42
C GLY A 99 10.77 2.85 5.91
N SER A 100 11.75 2.24 5.25
CA SER A 100 11.84 2.22 3.80
C SER A 100 11.31 0.88 3.29
N TYR A 101 10.32 0.93 2.40
CA TYR A 101 9.64 -0.24 1.87
C TYR A 101 9.58 -0.20 0.35
N ASN A 102 9.54 -1.38 -0.26
CA ASN A 102 9.15 -1.57 -1.64
C ASN A 102 7.62 -1.65 -1.70
N LEU A 103 7.00 -0.48 -1.66
CA LEU A 103 5.55 -0.32 -1.65
C LEU A 103 4.97 -0.85 -2.96
N SER A 104 4.09 -1.84 -2.88
CA SER A 104 3.54 -2.55 -4.04
C SER A 104 2.01 -2.49 -4.12
N GLY A 105 1.35 -1.99 -3.07
CA GLY A 105 -0.10 -1.92 -3.02
C GLY A 105 -0.61 -1.35 -1.71
N PHE A 106 -1.93 -1.28 -1.60
CA PHE A 106 -2.63 -1.00 -0.35
C PHE A 106 -4.06 -1.53 -0.42
N THR A 107 -4.67 -1.71 0.75
CA THR A 107 -6.10 -1.96 0.89
C THR A 107 -6.74 -0.77 1.58
N PHE A 108 -7.89 -0.33 1.07
CA PHE A 108 -8.60 0.85 1.51
C PHE A 108 -10.06 0.52 1.84
N TRP A 109 -10.55 1.04 2.96
CA TRP A 109 -11.95 0.95 3.37
C TRP A 109 -12.52 2.35 3.47
N ASN A 110 -13.51 2.64 2.63
CA ASN A 110 -14.16 3.95 2.63
C ASN A 110 -15.18 4.05 3.77
N LEU A 111 -15.74 5.26 3.99
CA LEU A 111 -16.82 5.43 4.97
C LEU A 111 -18.09 4.71 4.53
N GLY A 112 -18.69 3.94 5.43
CA GLY A 112 -20.00 3.34 5.23
C GLY A 112 -20.70 2.95 6.52
N GLY A 113 -21.92 2.41 6.41
CA GLY A 113 -22.73 2.03 7.57
C GLY A 113 -24.20 2.45 7.45
N GLY A 114 -24.81 2.81 8.58
CA GLY A 114 -26.25 3.10 8.69
C GLY A 114 -26.73 4.43 8.11
N SER A 115 -25.87 5.24 7.48
CA SER A 115 -26.20 6.60 7.01
C SER A 115 -25.72 6.84 5.59
N ALA A 116 -26.65 7.15 4.69
CA ALA A 116 -26.32 7.52 3.31
C ALA A 116 -25.45 8.78 3.25
N GLU A 117 -25.72 9.78 4.10
CA GLU A 117 -24.88 10.97 4.27
C GLU A 117 -23.44 10.61 4.63
N LEU A 118 -23.24 9.69 5.58
CA LEU A 118 -21.90 9.24 5.99
C LEU A 118 -21.14 8.58 4.82
N THR A 119 -21.83 7.76 4.04
CA THR A 119 -21.20 7.09 2.89
C THR A 119 -20.74 8.09 1.82
N ARG A 120 -21.50 9.18 1.62
CA ARG A 120 -21.16 10.27 0.69
C ARG A 120 -19.96 11.10 1.16
N GLN A 121 -19.63 11.06 2.45
CA GLN A 121 -18.43 11.69 3.03
C GLN A 121 -17.15 10.90 2.74
N GLY A 122 -17.25 9.71 2.15
CA GLY A 122 -16.08 8.94 1.74
C GLY A 122 -15.18 9.68 0.73
N ILE A 123 -13.89 9.33 0.67
CA ILE A 123 -12.99 9.84 -0.37
C ILE A 123 -13.44 9.30 -1.73
N LYS A 124 -13.74 10.19 -2.68
CA LYS A 124 -14.09 9.85 -4.06
C LYS A 124 -12.88 9.96 -4.97
N SER A 125 -12.35 11.17 -5.18
CA SER A 125 -11.19 11.40 -6.03
C SER A 125 -9.95 11.65 -5.18
N VAL A 126 -8.81 11.20 -5.69
CA VAL A 126 -7.52 11.33 -5.01
C VAL A 126 -6.38 11.33 -6.03
N THR A 127 -5.34 12.08 -5.75
CA THR A 127 -4.00 11.88 -6.33
C THR A 127 -3.13 11.25 -5.26
N ILE A 128 -2.50 10.12 -5.59
CA ILE A 128 -1.63 9.38 -4.68
C ILE A 128 -0.18 9.65 -5.09
N GLU A 129 0.60 10.15 -4.15
CA GLU A 129 2.00 10.45 -4.30
C GLU A 129 2.82 9.62 -3.30
N TYR A 130 4.09 9.41 -3.60
CA TYR A 130 5.03 8.80 -2.67
C TYR A 130 6.29 9.64 -2.54
N SER A 131 7.02 9.40 -1.47
CA SER A 131 8.34 9.96 -1.21
C SER A 131 9.27 8.86 -0.74
N ASN A 132 10.53 8.90 -1.17
CA ASN A 132 11.59 8.00 -0.76
C ASN A 132 12.65 8.69 0.11
N ASN A 133 12.43 9.96 0.48
CA ASN A 133 13.37 10.81 1.18
C ASN A 133 12.69 11.55 2.35
N GLY A 134 11.86 10.83 3.09
CA GLY A 134 11.24 11.32 4.33
C GLY A 134 10.20 12.43 4.11
N GLY A 135 9.59 12.52 2.93
CA GLY A 135 8.55 13.50 2.63
C GLY A 135 9.06 14.85 2.12
N THR A 136 10.35 14.97 1.77
CA THR A 136 10.93 16.22 1.25
C THR A 136 10.56 16.47 -0.22
N THR A 137 10.58 15.43 -1.06
CA THR A 137 10.07 15.50 -2.44
C THR A 137 9.03 14.42 -2.71
N TRP A 138 8.11 14.70 -3.62
CA TRP A 138 6.96 13.86 -3.92
C TRP A 138 6.89 13.54 -5.40
N SER A 139 6.51 12.31 -5.72
CA SER A 139 6.27 11.84 -7.07
C SER A 139 4.93 11.14 -7.14
N THR A 140 4.16 11.37 -8.21
CA THR A 140 2.90 10.66 -8.43
C THR A 140 3.14 9.16 -8.52
N LEU A 141 2.32 8.39 -7.81
CA LEU A 141 2.39 6.94 -7.81
C LEU A 141 1.68 6.37 -9.05
N SER A 142 2.46 6.07 -10.08
CA SER A 142 1.92 5.54 -11.35
C SER A 142 1.22 4.19 -11.14
N GLY A 143 0.03 4.04 -11.74
CA GLY A 143 -0.80 2.83 -11.62
C GLY A 143 -1.67 2.77 -10.36
N ALA A 144 -1.54 3.74 -9.43
CA ALA A 144 -2.46 3.87 -8.32
C ALA A 144 -3.85 4.37 -8.78
N PRO A 145 -4.93 4.04 -8.07
CA PRO A 145 -6.26 4.54 -8.42
C PRO A 145 -6.34 6.06 -8.28
N MET A 146 -7.09 6.69 -9.17
CA MET A 146 -7.45 8.12 -9.06
C MET A 146 -8.80 8.34 -8.37
N SER A 147 -9.52 7.25 -8.07
CA SER A 147 -10.79 7.29 -7.38
C SER A 147 -11.07 6.01 -6.60
N PHE A 148 -11.79 6.12 -5.50
CA PHE A 148 -12.31 5.00 -4.73
C PHE A 148 -13.81 4.83 -4.94
N THR A 149 -14.29 3.61 -4.69
CA THR A 149 -15.73 3.33 -4.62
C THR A 149 -16.30 3.86 -3.30
N GLN A 150 -17.54 4.33 -3.34
CA GLN A 150 -18.28 4.75 -2.14
C GLN A 150 -18.47 3.55 -1.21
N GLY A 151 -18.46 3.77 0.11
CA GLY A 151 -18.81 2.71 1.05
C GLY A 151 -20.28 2.32 0.95
N THR A 152 -20.61 1.16 1.51
CA THR A 152 -21.95 0.59 1.47
C THR A 152 -22.86 1.26 2.51
N PHE A 153 -24.06 1.61 2.06
CA PHE A 153 -25.16 2.06 2.91
C PHE A 153 -26.13 0.89 3.12
N GLY A 154 -26.55 0.65 4.37
CA GLY A 154 -27.55 -0.34 4.69
C GLY A 154 -28.30 -0.03 5.99
N PHE A 155 -29.53 -0.55 6.11
CA PHE A 155 -30.29 -0.52 7.35
C PHE A 155 -30.85 -1.94 7.62
N PRO A 156 -30.28 -2.72 8.57
CA PRO A 156 -29.22 -2.35 9.50
C PRO A 156 -27.87 -2.06 8.83
N ALA A 157 -26.99 -1.36 9.55
CA ALA A 157 -25.67 -1.00 9.04
C ALA A 157 -24.87 -2.22 8.58
N THR A 158 -24.17 -2.08 7.47
CA THR A 158 -23.38 -3.16 6.85
C THR A 158 -21.89 -2.94 7.03
N ASN A 159 -21.15 -4.04 7.07
CA ASN A 159 -19.70 -4.01 7.02
C ASN A 159 -19.19 -3.48 5.67
N GLN A 160 -18.02 -2.87 5.70
CA GLN A 160 -17.35 -2.28 4.55
C GLN A 160 -16.35 -3.28 3.96
N THR A 161 -16.52 -3.61 2.69
CA THR A 161 -15.60 -4.49 1.96
C THR A 161 -14.32 -3.76 1.59
N PRO A 162 -13.16 -4.45 1.63
CA PRO A 162 -11.90 -3.86 1.22
C PRO A 162 -11.87 -3.51 -0.27
N GLN A 163 -11.21 -2.40 -0.60
CA GLN A 163 -10.77 -2.08 -1.96
C GLN A 163 -9.26 -2.29 -2.03
N SER A 164 -8.82 -3.34 -2.73
CA SER A 164 -7.40 -3.69 -2.83
C SER A 164 -6.81 -3.22 -4.14
N PHE A 165 -5.68 -2.54 -4.07
CA PHE A 165 -4.98 -1.98 -5.21
C PHE A 165 -3.52 -2.45 -5.22
N SER A 166 -3.03 -2.80 -6.41
CA SER A 166 -1.64 -3.18 -6.64
C SER A 166 -1.07 -2.38 -7.80
N PHE A 167 0.21 -2.05 -7.72
CA PHE A 167 0.93 -1.31 -8.75
C PHE A 167 2.38 -1.78 -8.81
N VAL A 168 3.14 -1.25 -9.77
CA VAL A 168 4.58 -1.52 -9.87
C VAL A 168 5.27 -1.01 -8.62
N SER A 169 6.06 -1.88 -7.98
CA SER A 169 6.71 -1.57 -6.71
C SER A 169 7.60 -0.32 -6.81
N VAL A 170 7.50 0.56 -5.81
CA VAL A 170 8.36 1.74 -5.65
C VAL A 170 9.03 1.76 -4.28
N ALA A 171 10.25 2.29 -4.21
CA ALA A 171 10.87 2.57 -2.91
C ALA A 171 10.17 3.77 -2.28
N ALA A 172 9.61 3.60 -1.08
CA ALA A 172 8.86 4.64 -0.38
C ALA A 172 9.12 4.61 1.13
N THR A 173 9.19 5.80 1.72
CA THR A 173 9.13 6.05 3.16
C THR A 173 7.79 6.68 3.56
N ASN A 174 7.16 7.40 2.63
CA ASN A 174 5.88 8.08 2.85
C ASN A 174 4.96 7.96 1.64
N VAL A 175 3.66 8.01 1.90
CA VAL A 175 2.60 8.14 0.90
C VAL A 175 1.78 9.37 1.23
N ARG A 176 1.33 10.13 0.23
CA ARG A 176 0.48 11.29 0.43
C ARG A 176 -0.70 11.28 -0.52
N PHE A 177 -1.86 11.58 0.02
CA PHE A 177 -3.07 11.85 -0.73
C PHE A 177 -3.25 13.35 -0.89
N THR A 178 -3.50 13.78 -2.12
CA THR A 178 -3.81 15.16 -2.51
C THR A 178 -5.00 15.17 -3.47
N ASN A 179 -5.44 16.36 -3.91
CA ASN A 179 -6.57 16.52 -4.84
C ASN A 179 -7.82 15.73 -4.42
N LEU A 180 -8.11 15.77 -3.13
CA LEU A 180 -9.16 14.99 -2.48
C LEU A 180 -10.54 15.57 -2.77
N SER A 181 -11.54 14.72 -2.97
CA SER A 181 -12.97 15.11 -3.01
C SER A 181 -13.85 14.07 -2.30
N ASN A 182 -15.04 14.49 -1.88
CA ASN A 182 -16.09 13.58 -1.43
C ASN A 182 -17.10 13.27 -2.57
N PHE A 183 -18.11 12.45 -2.31
CA PHE A 183 -19.09 12.08 -3.34
C PHE A 183 -20.11 13.19 -3.66
N GLY A 184 -20.25 14.20 -2.79
CA GLY A 184 -21.29 15.22 -2.89
C GLY A 184 -22.70 14.63 -2.79
N GLY A 185 -23.72 15.39 -3.20
CA GLY A 185 -25.13 14.99 -3.09
C GLY A 185 -25.66 14.92 -1.66
N PHE A 186 -25.13 15.73 -0.74
CA PHE A 186 -25.61 15.86 0.63
C PHE A 186 -26.95 16.62 0.66
N ASP A 187 -27.90 16.09 1.41
CA ASP A 187 -29.21 16.70 1.68
C ASP A 187 -29.04 17.95 2.56
N ASN A 188 -28.03 17.93 3.45
CA ASN A 188 -27.65 19.08 4.27
C ASN A 188 -26.12 19.32 4.21
N PRO A 189 -25.63 20.01 3.16
CA PRO A 189 -24.20 20.20 2.96
C PRO A 189 -23.54 21.05 4.04
N SER A 190 -24.25 21.96 4.72
CA SER A 190 -23.66 22.77 5.79
C SER A 190 -23.33 21.96 7.04
N ALA A 191 -23.91 20.77 7.20
CA ALA A 191 -23.64 19.83 8.31
C ALA A 191 -22.87 18.57 7.88
N ASN A 192 -22.89 18.22 6.60
CA ASN A 192 -22.37 16.94 6.11
C ASN A 192 -21.30 17.03 5.03
N ASN A 193 -20.98 18.23 4.51
CA ASN A 193 -19.87 18.36 3.57
C ASN A 193 -18.54 18.12 4.28
N ARG A 194 -18.09 16.86 4.26
CA ARG A 194 -16.92 16.35 4.97
C ARG A 194 -16.21 15.34 4.09
N ILE A 195 -15.01 14.97 4.49
CA ILE A 195 -14.28 13.86 3.88
C ILE A 195 -13.79 12.90 4.97
N GLY A 196 -13.75 11.62 4.67
CA GLY A 196 -13.26 10.61 5.60
C GLY A 196 -13.06 9.26 4.94
N PHE A 197 -12.51 8.33 5.70
CA PHE A 197 -12.38 6.93 5.33
C PHE A 197 -12.22 6.11 6.60
N SER A 198 -12.54 4.83 6.51
CA SER A 198 -12.49 3.95 7.68
C SER A 198 -11.06 3.56 8.00
N GLU A 199 -10.32 3.07 7.01
CA GLU A 199 -9.01 2.44 7.25
C GLU A 199 -8.19 2.39 5.95
N ILE A 200 -6.87 2.43 6.07
CA ILE A 200 -5.95 2.10 4.98
C ILE A 200 -4.77 1.28 5.50
N GLN A 201 -4.41 0.23 4.77
CA GLN A 201 -3.30 -0.66 5.12
C GLN A 201 -2.40 -0.87 3.92
N PHE A 202 -1.10 -0.62 4.07
CA PHE A 202 -0.14 -0.64 2.97
C PHE A 202 0.53 -2.01 2.83
N ALA A 203 0.82 -2.39 1.59
CA ALA A 203 1.44 -3.65 1.25
C ALA A 203 2.81 -3.43 0.60
N ALA A 204 3.81 -4.18 1.03
CA ALA A 204 5.14 -4.20 0.43
C ALA A 204 5.48 -5.59 -0.09
N THR A 205 6.20 -5.66 -1.20
CA THR A 205 6.91 -6.89 -1.55
C THR A 205 8.22 -6.95 -0.78
N LYS A 206 8.50 -8.09 -0.14
CA LYS A 206 9.83 -8.32 0.40
C LYS A 206 10.80 -8.36 -0.79
N VAL A 207 11.93 -7.65 -0.70
CA VAL A 207 13.05 -7.89 -1.61
C VAL A 207 13.84 -9.06 -1.01
N PRO A 208 14.12 -10.13 -1.78
CA PRO A 208 15.05 -11.16 -1.33
C PRO A 208 16.36 -10.49 -0.91
N GLU A 209 16.77 -10.66 0.34
CA GLU A 209 18.01 -10.05 0.77
C GLU A 209 19.18 -10.62 -0.06
N PRO A 210 20.07 -9.75 -0.58
CA PRO A 210 21.22 -10.18 -1.37
C PRO A 210 22.22 -11.06 -0.59
N SER A 211 22.02 -11.23 0.72
CA SER A 211 22.86 -12.05 1.61
C SER A 211 22.78 -13.55 1.34
N SER A 212 21.68 -14.08 0.77
CA SER A 212 21.57 -15.50 0.41
C SER A 212 22.39 -15.87 -0.83
N LEU A 213 22.56 -14.94 -1.76
CA LEU A 213 23.36 -15.11 -2.98
C LEU A 213 24.86 -15.03 -2.69
N LEU A 214 25.29 -14.09 -1.85
CA LEU A 214 26.67 -14.01 -1.39
C LEU A 214 27.06 -15.23 -0.54
N ALA A 215 26.16 -15.72 0.32
CA ALA A 215 26.39 -16.94 1.09
C ALA A 215 26.53 -18.17 0.16
N LEU A 216 25.63 -18.36 -0.80
CA LEU A 216 25.71 -19.49 -1.74
C LEU A 216 26.95 -19.41 -2.65
N LEU A 217 27.31 -18.21 -3.11
CA LEU A 217 28.53 -17.99 -3.89
C LEU A 217 29.78 -18.26 -3.04
N ALA A 218 29.81 -17.82 -1.78
CA ALA A 218 30.91 -18.09 -0.86
C ALA A 218 31.06 -19.59 -0.54
N PHE A 219 29.96 -20.32 -0.34
CA PHE A 219 30.00 -21.78 -0.14
C PHE A 219 30.36 -22.54 -1.43
N GLY A 220 29.89 -22.07 -2.59
CA GLY A 220 30.24 -22.65 -3.90
C GLY A 220 31.73 -22.50 -4.23
N LEU A 221 32.32 -21.33 -3.97
CA LEU A 221 33.76 -21.09 -4.16
C LEU A 221 34.63 -21.84 -3.14
N ALA A 222 34.18 -21.97 -1.89
CA ALA A 222 34.87 -22.78 -0.89
C ALA A 222 34.92 -24.26 -1.28
N GLY A 223 33.82 -24.83 -1.81
CA GLY A 223 33.76 -26.22 -2.26
C GLY A 223 34.67 -26.53 -3.47
N VAL A 224 34.82 -25.59 -4.40
CA VAL A 224 35.69 -25.78 -5.58
C VAL A 224 37.19 -25.70 -5.22
N SER A 225 37.54 -24.96 -4.16
CA SER A 225 38.93 -24.87 -3.68
C SER A 225 39.43 -26.14 -2.96
N LEU A 226 38.53 -26.95 -2.40
CA LEU A 226 38.87 -28.21 -1.71
C LEU A 226 39.01 -29.42 -2.65
N GLY A 227 38.53 -29.33 -3.89
CA GLY A 227 38.59 -30.42 -4.87
C GLY A 227 39.93 -30.60 -5.59
N LYS A 228 40.96 -29.79 -5.29
CA LYS A 228 42.28 -29.83 -5.97
C LYS A 228 43.41 -30.48 -5.16
N ARG A 229 43.11 -31.18 -4.06
CA ARG A 229 44.09 -31.97 -3.30
C ARG A 229 43.55 -33.34 -2.91
N ILE A 230 43.39 -34.22 -3.90
CA ILE A 230 43.57 -35.68 -3.76
C ILE A 230 44.19 -36.17 -5.08
#